data_AF-A0A1F9MD54-F1
#
_entry.id   AF-A0A1F9MD54-F1
#
_cell.length_a   1.000
_cell.length_b   1.000
_cell.length_c   1.000
_cell.angle_alpha   90.00
_cell.angle_beta   90.00
_cell.angle_gamma   90.00
#
_symmetry.space_group_name_H-M   'P 1'
#
loop_
_entity.id
_entity.type
_entity.pdbx_description
1 polymer ?
#
loop_
_entity_poly.entity_id
_entity_poly.type
_entity_poly.pdbx_seq_one_letter_code
_entity_poly.pdbx_strand_id
1 'polypeptide(L)'
;MPKQTRLAFLSALLAVLMFVMHLALPAVEAAPAGRIAFLPFKANANQDMGYLTNGIRDMLASRLASEIGLTVIDKAVVDKALASAGTPTQTEAFLSLGKALQVDYLVVGSLTALGSSLSLDAKFFDVAKAAPQNFYATAKNENEIIQSIDSLAWDISEKVFAHKRPASAQPTPQAAVQAPPQYATAHPERAFAGRVGNSPFVYNKGINSAFDFTKSQNMKLSLQSMEAVDLDGDGIPEVILADHDSVHIYKRDGSRLSQAGRIMGTKSFRIHAVSVADFNGNGKPEIYVSAADHQNPRSFAFEWLSGDKANYIFKDVPWYVRVMPIPGEAMVLAGQRSDFDKAVAPGIFRLELSGGTVRSGSRIEVPPQVNLFEFTLADLDNDGSREIIAIDQDDRLRVMRSAGSLLWKSDEYYGGTTRFVGGPPVMDTHELTGDDKYTRIYVPSRIIVQDVNNDGIPDVIINKNLSSSSRLFKNIKSYPSGEIHALTWNGVGLTELWRTRKIDGYIADYLLRPNAEKTGAELLVGLILSSSALEVFSDQTATVLMYQLDLTKKTEQ
;
A
#
# COMPACT_ATOMS: atom_id res chain seq x y z
N MET A 1 -13.88 -26.77 72.68
CA MET A 1 -13.96 -25.59 71.78
C MET A 1 -15.14 -25.76 70.83
N PRO A 2 -16.03 -24.76 70.71
CA PRO A 2 -17.29 -24.87 69.97
C PRO A 2 -17.07 -25.00 68.46
N LYS A 3 -17.96 -25.71 67.75
CA LYS A 3 -17.82 -26.05 66.31
C LYS A 3 -17.59 -24.83 65.39
N GLN A 4 -18.02 -23.63 65.79
CA GLN A 4 -17.79 -22.40 65.02
C GLN A 4 -16.32 -21.95 64.98
N THR A 5 -15.52 -22.21 66.02
CA THR A 5 -14.09 -21.82 66.00
C THR A 5 -13.23 -22.74 65.15
N ARG A 6 -13.67 -23.98 64.86
CA ARG A 6 -12.95 -24.91 63.97
C ARG A 6 -13.09 -24.54 62.50
N LEU A 7 -14.25 -24.02 62.07
CA LEU A 7 -14.44 -23.58 60.69
C LEU A 7 -13.60 -22.34 60.38
N ALA A 8 -13.61 -21.34 61.27
CA ALA A 8 -12.83 -20.12 61.12
C ALA A 8 -11.30 -20.37 61.12
N PHE A 9 -10.83 -21.33 61.92
CA PHE A 9 -9.42 -21.73 61.91
C PHE A 9 -9.02 -22.45 60.62
N LEU A 10 -9.91 -23.26 60.04
CA LEU A 10 -9.63 -23.97 58.79
C LEU A 10 -9.60 -23.00 57.60
N SER A 11 -10.50 -22.01 57.58
CA SER A 11 -10.50 -20.94 56.57
C SER A 11 -9.25 -20.07 56.64
N ALA A 12 -8.80 -19.72 57.85
CA ALA A 12 -7.59 -18.94 58.06
C ALA A 12 -6.33 -19.74 57.68
N LEU A 13 -6.28 -21.04 57.97
CA LEU A 13 -5.18 -21.91 57.57
C LEU A 13 -5.12 -22.08 56.05
N LEU A 14 -6.27 -22.21 55.38
CA LEU A 14 -6.34 -22.32 53.91
C LEU A 14 -5.95 -21.02 53.20
N ALA A 15 -6.34 -19.86 53.77
CA ALA A 15 -5.95 -18.55 53.24
C ALA A 15 -4.44 -18.29 53.40
N VAL A 16 -3.85 -18.70 54.53
CA VAL A 16 -2.38 -18.62 54.74
C VAL A 16 -1.65 -19.60 53.82
N LEU A 17 -2.18 -20.81 53.59
CA LEU A 17 -1.59 -21.78 52.67
C LEU A 17 -1.66 -21.29 51.21
N MET A 18 -2.76 -20.66 50.80
CA MET A 18 -2.88 -20.04 49.47
C MET A 18 -1.98 -18.81 49.31
N PHE A 19 -1.77 -18.02 50.37
CA PHE A 19 -0.87 -16.86 50.37
C PHE A 19 0.60 -17.29 50.31
N VAL A 20 0.99 -18.36 51.02
CA VAL A 20 2.33 -18.94 50.95
C VAL A 20 2.60 -19.64 49.61
N MET A 21 1.58 -20.23 48.96
CA MET A 21 1.69 -20.75 47.60
C MET A 21 1.89 -19.65 46.54
N HIS A 22 1.39 -18.43 46.77
CA HIS A 22 1.64 -17.29 45.86
C HIS A 22 3.04 -16.68 46.02
N LEU A 23 3.70 -16.88 47.17
CA LEU A 23 5.04 -16.38 47.45
C LEU A 23 6.18 -17.34 47.06
N ALA A 24 5.86 -18.57 46.67
CA ALA A 24 6.83 -19.62 46.36
C ALA A 24 6.77 -20.15 44.91
N LEU A 25 6.08 -19.45 44.01
CA LEU A 25 6.27 -19.68 42.57
C LEU A 25 7.57 -18.98 42.16
N PRO A 26 8.59 -19.70 41.67
CA PRO A 26 9.67 -19.03 40.98
C PRO A 26 9.04 -18.26 39.83
N ALA A 27 9.28 -16.96 39.77
CA ALA A 27 9.02 -16.21 38.55
C ALA A 27 9.78 -16.97 37.44
N VAL A 28 9.04 -17.59 36.53
CA VAL A 28 9.61 -18.00 35.25
C VAL A 28 9.84 -16.67 34.53
N GLU A 29 10.93 -15.99 34.87
CA GLU A 29 11.54 -15.03 33.98
C GLU A 29 11.82 -15.79 32.70
N ALA A 30 11.06 -15.46 31.64
CA ALA A 30 11.43 -15.86 30.31
C ALA A 30 12.90 -15.48 30.11
N ALA A 31 13.74 -16.47 29.78
CA ALA A 31 15.16 -16.23 29.54
C ALA A 31 15.31 -15.03 28.59
N PRO A 32 16.19 -14.06 28.90
CA PRO A 32 16.30 -12.85 28.09
C PRO A 32 16.58 -13.23 26.64
N ALA A 33 15.75 -12.73 25.74
CA ALA A 33 15.93 -12.87 24.30
C ALA A 33 17.36 -12.47 23.91
N GLY A 34 18.13 -13.41 23.34
CA GLY A 34 19.51 -13.16 22.94
C GLY A 34 19.62 -11.93 22.02
N ARG A 35 20.66 -11.12 22.21
CA ARG A 35 20.85 -9.86 21.48
C ARG A 35 21.71 -10.10 20.24
N ILE A 36 21.30 -9.55 19.10
CA ILE A 36 22.00 -9.72 17.82
C ILE A 36 22.24 -8.39 17.13
N ALA A 37 23.42 -8.21 16.52
CA ALA A 37 23.74 -7.07 15.67
C ALA A 37 24.14 -7.52 14.26
N PHE A 38 23.75 -6.71 13.27
CA PHE A 38 24.11 -6.90 11.87
C PHE A 38 24.98 -5.73 11.43
N LEU A 39 26.17 -6.01 10.91
CA LEU A 39 27.02 -5.00 10.28
C LEU A 39 26.47 -4.62 8.90
N PRO A 40 26.83 -3.43 8.36
CA PRO A 40 26.59 -3.09 6.97
C PRO A 40 27.16 -4.18 6.03
N PHE A 41 26.32 -4.70 5.14
CA PHE A 41 26.75 -5.69 4.15
C PHE A 41 27.62 -5.01 3.09
N LYS A 42 28.76 -5.63 2.78
CA LYS A 42 29.68 -5.10 1.76
C LYS A 42 29.19 -5.50 0.36
N ALA A 43 29.08 -4.54 -0.55
CA ALA A 43 28.85 -4.84 -1.97
C ALA A 43 30.18 -5.02 -2.72
N ASN A 44 30.32 -6.14 -3.44
CA ASN A 44 31.37 -6.39 -4.41
C ASN A 44 30.70 -6.47 -5.81
N ALA A 45 30.46 -5.32 -6.43
CA ALA A 45 29.78 -5.20 -7.71
C ALA A 45 30.33 -4.02 -8.52
N ASN A 46 30.12 -4.05 -9.84
CA ASN A 46 30.52 -2.97 -10.75
C ASN A 46 29.57 -1.75 -10.74
N GLN A 47 28.41 -1.88 -10.09
CA GLN A 47 27.39 -0.84 -9.95
C GLN A 47 27.08 -0.61 -8.47
N ASP A 48 26.50 0.53 -8.13
CA ASP A 48 26.10 0.84 -6.75
C ASP A 48 24.92 -0.05 -6.33
N MET A 49 25.16 -0.87 -5.29
CA MET A 49 24.20 -1.83 -4.73
C MET A 49 23.84 -1.49 -3.28
N GLY A 50 24.03 -0.24 -2.84
CA GLY A 50 23.73 0.18 -1.47
C GLY A 50 22.28 -0.08 -1.03
N TYR A 51 21.33 -0.02 -1.96
CA TYR A 51 19.92 -0.34 -1.70
C TYR A 51 19.72 -1.84 -1.38
N LEU A 52 20.39 -2.73 -2.10
CA LEU A 52 20.34 -4.18 -1.89
C LEU A 52 21.01 -4.59 -0.59
N THR A 53 22.21 -4.07 -0.30
CA THR A 53 22.93 -4.43 0.93
C THR A 53 22.22 -3.93 2.19
N ASN A 54 21.57 -2.76 2.13
CA ASN A 54 20.69 -2.29 3.20
C ASN A 54 19.45 -3.17 3.34
N GLY A 55 18.79 -3.53 2.24
CA GLY A 55 17.64 -4.43 2.25
C GLY A 55 17.97 -5.82 2.83
N ILE A 56 19.11 -6.40 2.45
CA ILE A 56 19.58 -7.68 2.97
C ILE A 56 19.79 -7.61 4.49
N ARG A 57 20.43 -6.54 4.99
CA ARG A 57 20.66 -6.32 6.42
C ARG A 57 19.34 -6.29 7.20
N ASP A 58 18.36 -5.53 6.70
CA ASP A 58 17.06 -5.38 7.35
C ASP A 58 16.25 -6.69 7.31
N MET A 59 16.30 -7.42 6.20
CA MET A 59 15.56 -8.68 6.02
C MET A 59 16.11 -9.82 6.89
N LEU A 60 17.44 -10.00 6.95
CA LEU A 60 18.04 -11.01 7.83
C LEU A 60 17.78 -10.70 9.30
N ALA A 61 17.84 -9.42 9.67
CA ALA A 61 17.51 -8.98 11.02
C ALA A 61 16.06 -9.31 11.39
N SER A 62 15.11 -8.98 10.53
CA SER A 62 13.69 -9.25 10.77
C SER A 62 13.38 -10.74 10.89
N ARG A 63 13.95 -11.57 10.01
CA ARG A 63 13.73 -13.03 10.00
C ARG A 63 14.31 -13.70 11.24
N LEU A 64 15.54 -13.36 11.62
CA LEU A 64 16.16 -13.94 12.81
C LEU A 64 15.49 -13.43 14.10
N ALA A 65 14.99 -12.19 14.12
CA ALA A 65 14.21 -11.68 15.24
C ALA A 65 12.86 -12.42 15.40
N SER A 66 12.15 -12.65 14.29
CA SER A 66 10.82 -13.27 14.31
C SER A 66 10.86 -14.77 14.55
N GLU A 67 11.77 -15.49 13.90
CA GLU A 67 11.86 -16.96 14.00
C GLU A 67 12.49 -17.43 15.33
N ILE A 68 13.51 -16.72 15.82
CA ILE A 68 14.29 -17.12 17.00
C ILE A 68 13.94 -16.29 18.25
N GLY A 69 13.22 -15.18 18.09
CA GLY A 69 12.89 -14.28 19.20
C GLY A 69 14.09 -13.46 19.68
N LEU A 70 15.06 -13.15 18.81
CA LEU A 70 16.24 -12.36 19.17
C LEU A 70 15.93 -10.86 19.22
N THR A 71 16.58 -10.14 20.13
CA THR A 71 16.53 -8.67 20.19
C THR A 71 17.58 -8.07 19.27
N VAL A 72 17.14 -7.43 18.19
CA VAL A 72 18.04 -6.79 17.20
C VAL A 72 18.49 -5.42 17.70
N ILE A 73 19.81 -5.16 17.64
CA ILE A 73 20.36 -3.83 17.91
C ILE A 73 20.11 -2.89 16.74
N ASP A 74 19.68 -1.67 17.06
CA ASP A 74 19.46 -0.61 16.09
C ASP A 74 20.71 -0.34 15.22
N LYS A 75 20.49 -0.25 13.91
CA LYS A 75 21.56 -0.04 12.93
C LYS A 75 22.38 1.22 13.18
N ALA A 76 21.76 2.31 13.62
CA ALA A 76 22.47 3.56 13.92
C ALA A 76 23.46 3.41 15.09
N VAL A 77 23.14 2.56 16.07
CA VAL A 77 24.04 2.23 17.18
C VAL A 77 25.24 1.44 16.68
N VAL A 78 25.00 0.43 15.83
CA VAL A 78 26.06 -0.37 15.20
C VAL A 78 26.96 0.50 14.30
N ASP A 79 26.35 1.35 13.47
CA ASP A 79 27.05 2.21 12.52
C ASP A 79 27.90 3.27 13.24
N LYS A 80 27.41 3.83 14.35
CA LYS A 80 28.19 4.73 15.22
C LYS A 80 29.39 4.03 15.87
N ALA A 81 29.22 2.78 16.31
CA ALA A 81 30.32 1.99 16.86
C ALA A 81 31.39 1.69 15.80
N LEU A 82 30.98 1.37 14.57
CA LEU A 82 31.89 1.17 13.44
C LEU A 82 32.63 2.44 13.02
N ALA A 83 31.95 3.60 13.03
CA ALA A 83 32.58 4.89 12.73
C ALA A 83 33.70 5.23 13.73
N SER A 84 33.60 4.75 14.96
CA SER A 84 34.57 5.01 16.04
C SER A 84 35.75 4.02 16.04
N ALA A 85 35.53 2.77 15.60
CA ALA A 85 36.50 1.68 15.68
C ALA A 85 37.10 1.26 14.32
N GLY A 86 36.56 1.76 13.19
CA GLY A 86 36.84 1.27 11.85
C GLY A 86 36.12 -0.06 11.55
N THR A 87 36.07 -0.47 10.27
CA THR A 87 35.47 -1.75 9.88
C THR A 87 36.46 -2.89 10.18
N PRO A 88 36.14 -3.83 11.10
CA PRO A 88 37.05 -4.93 11.43
C PRO A 88 37.28 -5.86 10.23
N THR A 89 38.46 -6.48 10.16
CA THR A 89 38.80 -7.49 9.13
C THR A 89 39.22 -8.83 9.71
N GLN A 90 39.54 -8.88 11.02
CA GLN A 90 39.99 -10.07 11.74
C GLN A 90 38.94 -10.55 12.74
N THR A 91 38.88 -11.87 12.98
CA THR A 91 37.91 -12.53 13.86
C THR A 91 37.90 -11.93 15.27
N GLU A 92 39.07 -11.68 15.85
CA GLU A 92 39.24 -11.13 17.21
C GLU A 92 38.63 -9.72 17.33
N ALA A 93 38.71 -8.94 16.25
CA ALA A 93 38.17 -7.59 16.20
C ALA A 93 36.64 -7.59 16.07
N PHE A 94 36.06 -8.55 15.34
CA PHE A 94 34.60 -8.77 15.32
C PHE A 94 34.05 -9.19 16.69
N LEU A 95 34.73 -10.11 17.39
CA LEU A 95 34.32 -10.53 18.74
C LEU A 95 34.42 -9.37 19.74
N SER A 96 35.46 -8.54 19.64
CA SER A 96 35.62 -7.34 20.48
C SER A 96 34.53 -6.30 20.22
N LEU A 97 34.15 -6.09 18.95
CA LEU A 97 33.03 -5.22 18.59
C LEU A 97 31.70 -5.75 19.14
N GLY A 98 31.46 -7.06 19.06
CA GLY A 98 30.27 -7.71 19.65
C GLY A 98 30.17 -7.46 21.16
N LYS A 99 31.29 -7.60 21.89
CA LYS A 99 31.36 -7.28 23.33
C LYS A 99 31.07 -5.80 23.62
N ALA A 100 31.61 -4.89 22.82
CA ALA A 100 31.38 -3.46 22.97
C ALA A 100 29.91 -3.06 22.71
N LEU A 101 29.26 -3.74 21.76
CA LEU A 101 27.85 -3.57 21.44
C LEU A 101 26.90 -4.29 22.41
N GLN A 102 27.44 -5.08 23.35
CA GLN A 102 26.69 -5.91 24.29
C GLN A 102 25.70 -6.85 23.58
N VAL A 103 26.18 -7.53 22.53
CA VAL A 103 25.41 -8.55 21.81
C VAL A 103 25.95 -9.94 22.06
N ASP A 104 25.07 -10.92 22.02
CA ASP A 104 25.41 -12.35 22.06
C ASP A 104 25.83 -12.83 20.67
N TYR A 105 25.28 -12.22 19.62
CA TYR A 105 25.51 -12.61 18.23
C TYR A 105 25.86 -11.42 17.33
N LEU A 106 26.80 -11.65 16.41
CA LEU A 106 27.19 -10.67 15.39
C LEU A 106 27.14 -11.30 14.01
N VAL A 107 26.50 -10.63 13.06
CA VAL A 107 26.41 -11.07 11.66
C VAL A 107 27.14 -10.09 10.77
N VAL A 108 28.03 -10.62 9.93
CA VAL A 108 28.82 -9.86 8.95
C VAL A 108 28.65 -10.51 7.60
N GLY A 109 28.49 -9.74 6.53
CA GLY A 109 28.36 -10.37 5.22
C GLY A 109 28.69 -9.47 4.05
N SER A 110 28.64 -10.09 2.87
CA SER A 110 28.88 -9.43 1.60
C SER A 110 27.95 -9.96 0.52
N LEU A 111 27.59 -9.07 -0.39
CA LEU A 111 26.90 -9.38 -1.63
C LEU A 111 27.91 -9.26 -2.78
N THR A 112 28.08 -10.30 -3.57
CA THR A 112 28.95 -10.31 -4.75
C THR A 112 28.13 -10.52 -6.00
N ALA A 113 28.28 -9.64 -6.99
CA ALA A 113 27.59 -9.74 -8.28
C ALA A 113 28.52 -10.25 -9.38
N LEU A 114 28.09 -11.31 -10.08
CA LEU A 114 28.81 -11.93 -11.20
C LEU A 114 27.84 -12.06 -12.39
N GLY A 115 27.93 -11.12 -13.32
CA GLY A 115 26.96 -11.02 -14.42
C GLY A 115 25.55 -10.72 -13.89
N SER A 116 24.58 -11.57 -14.20
CA SER A 116 23.22 -11.48 -13.64
C SER A 116 23.07 -12.18 -12.29
N SER A 117 24.03 -13.01 -11.88
CA SER A 117 23.93 -13.81 -10.65
C SER A 117 24.46 -13.07 -9.43
N LEU A 118 23.87 -13.36 -8.26
CA LEU A 118 24.22 -12.78 -6.97
C LEU A 118 24.62 -13.87 -5.99
N SER A 119 25.70 -13.65 -5.25
CA SER A 119 26.13 -14.48 -4.13
C SER A 119 26.06 -13.68 -2.85
N LEU A 120 25.39 -14.23 -1.85
CA LEU A 120 25.30 -13.68 -0.51
C LEU A 120 26.10 -14.56 0.44
N ASP A 121 27.14 -13.97 1.03
CA ASP A 121 28.01 -14.62 2.01
C ASP A 121 27.77 -13.99 3.38
N ALA A 122 27.52 -14.81 4.40
CA ALA A 122 27.32 -14.36 5.78
C ALA A 122 28.18 -15.17 6.75
N LYS A 123 28.83 -14.46 7.68
CA LYS A 123 29.55 -14.99 8.82
C LYS A 123 28.79 -14.67 10.09
N PHE A 124 28.52 -15.70 10.86
CA PHE A 124 27.80 -15.62 12.12
C PHE A 124 28.77 -15.87 13.27
N PHE A 125 28.90 -14.89 14.17
CA PHE A 125 29.73 -14.96 15.37
C PHE A 125 28.82 -15.11 16.58
N ASP A 126 29.07 -16.15 17.38
CA ASP A 126 28.60 -16.23 18.76
C ASP A 126 29.71 -15.61 19.62
N VAL A 127 29.41 -14.50 20.31
CA VAL A 127 30.42 -13.69 21.01
C VAL A 127 31.05 -14.46 22.18
N ALA A 128 30.38 -15.51 22.69
CA ALA A 128 30.91 -16.41 23.70
C ALA A 128 31.79 -17.54 23.10
N LYS A 129 31.73 -17.78 21.79
CA LYS A 129 32.53 -18.80 21.09
C LYS A 129 33.62 -18.17 20.22
N ALA A 130 34.73 -18.88 20.05
CA ALA A 130 35.87 -18.36 19.31
C ALA A 130 35.76 -18.50 17.78
N ALA A 131 35.01 -19.50 17.29
CA ALA A 131 34.95 -19.83 15.86
C ALA A 131 33.62 -19.37 15.21
N PRO A 132 33.66 -18.54 14.15
CA PRO A 132 32.46 -18.15 13.42
C PRO A 132 31.94 -19.29 12.54
N GLN A 133 30.64 -19.26 12.27
CA GLN A 133 30.00 -20.15 11.30
C GLN A 133 29.75 -19.40 9.99
N ASN A 134 29.96 -20.08 8.86
CA ASN A 134 29.78 -19.50 7.54
C ASN A 134 28.50 -20.03 6.88
N PHE A 135 27.77 -19.13 6.25
CA PHE A 135 26.56 -19.38 5.52
C PHE A 135 26.65 -18.69 4.15
N TYR A 136 26.06 -19.31 3.13
CA TYR A 136 26.05 -18.78 1.78
C TYR A 136 24.71 -19.06 1.13
N ALA A 137 24.28 -18.16 0.25
CA ALA A 137 23.11 -18.35 -0.60
C ALA A 137 23.35 -17.69 -1.95
N THR A 138 22.84 -18.29 -3.03
CA THR A 138 22.98 -17.76 -4.39
C THR A 138 21.62 -17.46 -4.99
N ALA A 139 21.57 -16.43 -5.83
CA ALA A 139 20.40 -16.05 -6.60
C ALA A 139 20.77 -15.90 -8.08
N LYS A 140 19.91 -16.34 -9.00
CA LYS A 140 20.18 -16.25 -10.44
C LYS A 140 20.11 -14.81 -10.96
N ASN A 141 19.35 -13.98 -10.27
CA ASN A 141 19.05 -12.59 -10.56
C ASN A 141 18.54 -11.89 -9.29
N GLU A 142 18.38 -10.58 -9.37
CA GLU A 142 17.91 -9.75 -8.25
C GLU A 142 16.49 -10.12 -7.78
N ASN A 143 15.60 -10.55 -8.67
CA ASN A 143 14.23 -10.93 -8.31
C ASN A 143 14.18 -12.17 -7.39
N GLU A 144 15.19 -13.04 -7.50
CA GLU A 144 15.30 -14.28 -6.71
C GLU A 144 16.07 -14.08 -5.39
N ILE A 145 16.69 -12.92 -5.15
CA ILE A 145 17.55 -12.70 -3.96
C ILE A 145 16.80 -12.89 -2.65
N ILE A 146 15.49 -12.61 -2.63
CA ILE A 146 14.63 -12.73 -1.45
C ILE A 146 14.57 -14.18 -0.96
N GLN A 147 14.38 -15.13 -1.88
CA GLN A 147 14.33 -16.56 -1.57
C GLN A 147 15.67 -17.06 -1.04
N SER A 148 16.77 -16.54 -1.58
CA SER A 148 18.12 -16.85 -1.11
C SER A 148 18.35 -16.31 0.31
N ILE A 149 17.86 -15.11 0.63
CA ILE A 149 17.90 -14.58 2.00
C ILE A 149 17.02 -15.41 2.93
N ASP A 150 15.90 -15.97 2.44
CA ASP A 150 14.97 -16.80 3.24
C ASP A 150 15.65 -18.09 3.63
N SER A 151 16.21 -18.76 2.63
CA SER A 151 17.00 -19.97 2.84
C SER A 151 18.16 -19.69 3.79
N LEU A 152 18.87 -18.56 3.63
CA LEU A 152 20.00 -18.21 4.48
C LEU A 152 19.59 -18.01 5.95
N ALA A 153 18.49 -17.29 6.20
CA ALA A 153 17.97 -17.10 7.54
C ALA A 153 17.56 -18.43 8.19
N TRP A 154 16.87 -19.30 7.45
CA TRP A 154 16.51 -20.62 7.93
C TRP A 154 17.73 -21.52 8.19
N ASP A 155 18.74 -21.48 7.33
CA ASP A 155 19.98 -22.24 7.53
C ASP A 155 20.67 -21.80 8.83
N ILE A 156 20.70 -20.49 9.11
CA ILE A 156 21.22 -19.93 10.36
C ILE A 156 20.37 -20.41 11.55
N SER A 157 19.05 -20.29 11.47
CA SER A 157 18.09 -20.75 12.50
C SER A 157 18.27 -22.22 12.85
N GLU A 158 18.42 -23.08 11.85
CA GLU A 158 18.59 -24.52 12.05
C GLU A 158 19.96 -24.87 12.63
N LYS A 159 21.04 -24.30 12.07
CA LYS A 159 22.41 -24.69 12.47
C LYS A 159 22.89 -24.03 13.75
N VAL A 160 22.49 -22.78 14.00
CA VAL A 160 22.93 -22.03 15.19
C VAL A 160 21.99 -22.27 16.37
N PHE A 161 20.68 -22.25 16.12
CA PHE A 161 19.66 -22.23 17.17
C PHE A 161 18.87 -23.54 17.28
N ALA A 162 19.19 -24.55 16.47
CA ALA A 162 18.47 -25.83 16.41
C ALA A 162 16.96 -25.66 16.16
N HIS A 163 16.56 -24.54 15.56
CA HIS A 163 15.16 -24.23 15.28
C HIS A 163 14.74 -24.90 13.98
N LYS A 164 13.92 -25.96 14.08
CA LYS A 164 13.56 -26.81 12.93
C LYS A 164 12.72 -26.06 11.91
N ARG A 165 13.12 -26.11 10.64
CA ARG A 165 12.34 -25.56 9.53
C ARG A 165 11.02 -26.31 9.34
N PRO A 166 9.87 -25.62 9.35
CA PRO A 166 8.58 -26.25 9.06
C PRO A 166 8.53 -26.67 7.58
N ALA A 167 7.77 -27.73 7.28
CA ALA A 167 7.64 -28.28 5.92
C ALA A 167 7.12 -27.25 4.90
N SER A 168 6.33 -26.26 5.35
CA SER A 168 5.85 -25.13 4.54
C SER A 168 6.94 -24.12 4.16
N ALA A 169 8.10 -24.14 4.82
CA ALA A 169 9.22 -23.24 4.58
C ALA A 169 10.41 -23.94 3.87
N GLN A 170 10.28 -25.23 3.53
CA GLN A 170 11.29 -25.90 2.71
C GLN A 170 11.24 -25.35 1.28
N PRO A 171 12.40 -24.99 0.68
CA PRO A 171 12.42 -24.63 -0.72
C PRO A 171 11.95 -25.82 -1.55
N THR A 172 10.84 -25.67 -2.27
CA THR A 172 10.34 -26.69 -3.20
C THR A 172 11.44 -27.00 -4.21
N PRO A 173 11.89 -28.26 -4.36
CA PRO A 173 12.68 -28.66 -5.50
C PRO A 173 11.87 -28.30 -6.74
N GLN A 174 12.40 -27.42 -7.59
CA GLN A 174 11.87 -27.26 -8.94
C GLN A 174 11.91 -28.65 -9.57
N ALA A 175 10.74 -29.25 -9.74
CA ALA A 175 10.62 -30.47 -10.54
C ALA A 175 11.24 -30.16 -11.90
N ALA A 176 12.24 -30.93 -12.29
CA ALA A 176 12.78 -30.87 -13.63
C ALA A 176 11.61 -31.08 -14.59
N VAL A 177 11.21 -30.01 -15.29
CA VAL A 177 10.18 -30.08 -16.31
C VAL A 177 10.77 -30.96 -17.41
N GLN A 178 10.33 -32.21 -17.50
CA GLN A 178 10.61 -33.05 -18.65
C GLN A 178 10.03 -32.35 -19.87
N ALA A 179 10.87 -32.12 -20.88
CA ALA A 179 10.43 -31.58 -22.16
C ALA A 179 9.27 -32.45 -22.70
N PRO A 180 8.13 -31.86 -23.09
CA PRO A 180 7.03 -32.65 -23.61
C PRO A 180 7.45 -33.34 -24.93
N PRO A 181 6.98 -34.57 -25.19
CA PRO A 181 7.29 -35.27 -26.43
C PRO A 181 6.73 -34.49 -27.63
N GLN A 182 7.57 -34.36 -28.66
CA GLN A 182 7.16 -33.89 -29.97
C GLN A 182 6.10 -34.82 -30.55
N TYR A 183 4.83 -34.44 -30.40
CA TYR A 183 3.78 -34.88 -31.30
C TYR A 183 3.11 -33.65 -31.91
N ALA A 184 3.43 -33.47 -33.18
CA ALA A 184 2.78 -32.55 -34.07
C ALA A 184 1.33 -32.98 -34.30
N THR A 185 0.38 -32.22 -33.77
CA THR A 185 -0.95 -32.08 -34.37
C THR A 185 -1.38 -30.63 -34.23
N ALA A 186 -1.75 -30.04 -35.36
CA ALA A 186 -1.91 -28.61 -35.58
C ALA A 186 -2.89 -27.94 -34.60
N HIS A 187 -2.47 -26.79 -34.09
CA HIS A 187 -3.28 -25.84 -33.34
C HIS A 187 -4.54 -25.45 -34.13
N PRO A 188 -5.73 -25.39 -33.50
CA PRO A 188 -6.94 -24.86 -34.12
C PRO A 188 -6.91 -23.32 -34.11
N GLU A 189 -5.85 -22.72 -34.64
CA GLU A 189 -5.72 -21.27 -34.86
C GLU A 189 -6.01 -20.88 -36.31
N ARG A 190 -6.27 -21.86 -37.20
CA ARG A 190 -6.62 -21.63 -38.62
C ARG A 190 -8.10 -21.61 -38.94
N ALA A 191 -8.99 -21.57 -37.94
CA ALA A 191 -10.44 -21.53 -38.16
C ALA A 191 -11.10 -20.15 -37.93
N PHE A 192 -10.34 -19.11 -37.60
CA PHE A 192 -10.86 -17.74 -37.47
C PHE A 192 -10.08 -16.74 -38.35
N ALA A 193 -9.79 -17.15 -39.59
CA ALA A 193 -9.43 -16.23 -40.65
C ALA A 193 -10.71 -15.58 -41.20
N GLY A 194 -11.13 -14.47 -40.60
CA GLY A 194 -12.31 -13.75 -41.09
C GLY A 194 -12.87 -12.66 -40.20
N ARG A 195 -12.04 -11.79 -39.61
CA ARG A 195 -12.40 -10.40 -39.26
C ARG A 195 -11.12 -9.63 -38.97
N VAL A 196 -11.01 -8.45 -39.58
CA VAL A 196 -9.80 -7.65 -39.69
C VAL A 196 -9.51 -6.93 -38.38
N GLY A 197 -8.26 -7.04 -37.90
CA GLY A 197 -7.64 -6.10 -36.95
C GLY A 197 -7.51 -6.59 -35.50
N ASN A 198 -6.64 -7.55 -35.21
CA ASN A 198 -5.89 -7.64 -33.94
C ASN A 198 -4.76 -8.67 -34.05
N SER A 199 -3.51 -8.21 -33.92
CA SER A 199 -2.30 -9.04 -33.96
C SER A 199 -2.04 -9.58 -32.54
N PRO A 200 -1.56 -10.83 -32.35
CA PRO A 200 -1.26 -11.41 -31.02
C PRO A 200 0.00 -10.82 -30.36
N PHE A 201 0.61 -9.79 -30.97
CA PHE A 201 1.79 -9.11 -30.45
C PHE A 201 1.40 -7.81 -29.75
N VAL A 202 1.82 -7.67 -28.49
CA VAL A 202 1.70 -6.41 -27.74
C VAL A 202 2.68 -5.40 -28.31
N TYR A 203 2.17 -4.36 -28.95
CA TYR A 203 2.93 -3.15 -29.22
C TYR A 203 2.51 -2.11 -28.18
N ASN A 204 3.46 -1.52 -27.44
CA ASN A 204 3.19 -0.33 -26.63
C ASN A 204 2.76 0.81 -27.57
N LYS A 205 1.46 0.88 -27.84
CA LYS A 205 0.78 1.86 -28.69
C LYS A 205 -0.36 2.39 -27.85
N GLY A 206 -0.45 3.70 -27.68
CA GLY A 206 -1.59 4.29 -26.97
C GLY A 206 -1.53 5.81 -26.78
N ILE A 207 -0.35 6.43 -26.79
CA ILE A 207 -0.19 7.89 -26.66
C ILE A 207 0.98 8.34 -27.55
N ASN A 208 0.83 9.46 -28.28
CA ASN A 208 1.86 10.04 -29.17
C ASN A 208 2.81 11.04 -28.47
N SER A 209 2.68 11.24 -27.16
CA SER A 209 3.52 12.14 -26.37
C SER A 209 4.89 11.53 -26.07
N ALA A 210 5.96 12.32 -26.25
CA ALA A 210 7.16 12.13 -25.44
C ALA A 210 6.75 12.41 -23.98
N PHE A 211 6.91 11.46 -23.06
CA PHE A 211 6.48 11.57 -21.66
C PHE A 211 7.28 12.63 -20.86
N ASP A 212 7.22 13.88 -21.29
CA ASP A 212 7.70 15.04 -20.58
C ASP A 212 6.62 15.50 -19.58
N PHE A 213 7.05 16.01 -18.43
CA PHE A 213 6.14 16.47 -17.39
C PHE A 213 6.63 17.79 -16.82
N THR A 214 5.67 18.59 -16.38
CA THR A 214 5.97 19.72 -15.50
C THR A 214 5.67 19.35 -14.06
N LYS A 215 6.40 19.97 -13.14
CA LYS A 215 6.31 19.68 -11.71
C LYS A 215 5.94 20.96 -10.96
N SER A 216 5.03 20.84 -9.99
CA SER A 216 4.71 21.93 -9.06
C SER A 216 5.85 22.17 -8.07
N GLN A 217 5.80 23.28 -7.33
CA GLN A 217 6.65 23.41 -6.16
C GLN A 217 6.37 22.31 -5.13
N ASN A 218 7.36 22.02 -4.29
CA ASN A 218 7.20 21.14 -3.14
C ASN A 218 6.35 21.83 -2.06
N MET A 219 5.43 21.08 -1.44
CA MET A 219 4.50 21.57 -0.43
C MET A 219 4.58 20.66 0.79
N LYS A 220 4.57 21.23 2.00
CA LYS A 220 4.52 20.43 3.24
C LYS A 220 3.09 19.94 3.47
N LEU A 221 2.77 18.75 2.98
CA LEU A 221 1.44 18.13 3.01
C LEU A 221 1.61 16.60 3.06
N SER A 222 0.82 15.93 3.89
CA SER A 222 0.61 14.48 3.81
C SER A 222 -0.57 14.22 2.86
N LEU A 223 -0.28 14.26 1.56
CA LEU A 223 -1.32 14.18 0.52
C LEU A 223 -2.14 12.88 0.63
N GLN A 224 -3.44 13.03 0.87
CA GLN A 224 -4.40 11.93 0.95
C GLN A 224 -5.29 11.83 -0.28
N SER A 225 -5.64 12.94 -0.91
CA SER A 225 -6.51 12.93 -2.10
C SER A 225 -6.36 14.24 -2.87
N MET A 226 -6.66 14.21 -4.17
CA MET A 226 -6.56 15.34 -5.07
C MET A 226 -7.82 15.46 -5.94
N GLU A 227 -8.30 16.67 -6.14
CA GLU A 227 -9.36 17.01 -7.11
C GLU A 227 -8.96 18.25 -7.90
N ALA A 228 -9.57 18.45 -9.07
CA ALA A 228 -9.36 19.64 -9.87
C ALA A 228 -10.66 20.08 -10.54
N VAL A 229 -11.22 21.18 -10.08
CA VAL A 229 -12.52 21.70 -10.53
C VAL A 229 -12.54 23.22 -10.40
N ASP A 230 -13.28 23.89 -11.27
CA ASP A 230 -13.54 25.32 -11.18
C ASP A 230 -14.47 25.59 -9.99
N LEU A 231 -13.94 26.20 -8.91
CA LEU A 231 -14.68 26.45 -7.68
C LEU A 231 -15.23 27.88 -7.61
N ASP A 232 -14.64 28.83 -8.33
CA ASP A 232 -15.05 30.24 -8.29
C ASP A 232 -15.77 30.73 -9.56
N GLY A 233 -15.87 29.88 -10.58
CA GLY A 233 -16.61 30.10 -11.82
C GLY A 233 -15.83 30.92 -12.85
N ASP A 234 -14.50 31.02 -12.73
CA ASP A 234 -13.66 31.76 -13.68
C ASP A 234 -13.25 30.95 -14.92
N GLY A 235 -13.63 29.67 -14.98
CA GLY A 235 -13.31 28.73 -16.06
C GLY A 235 -11.93 28.08 -15.94
N ILE A 236 -11.13 28.42 -14.93
CA ILE A 236 -9.82 27.84 -14.64
C ILE A 236 -9.92 26.97 -13.39
N PRO A 237 -9.79 25.65 -13.53
CA PRO A 237 -9.94 24.76 -12.38
C PRO A 237 -8.88 24.97 -11.29
N GLU A 238 -9.35 25.20 -10.06
CA GLU A 238 -8.53 25.10 -8.86
C GLU A 238 -8.09 23.65 -8.62
N VAL A 239 -6.93 23.49 -7.99
CA VAL A 239 -6.45 22.20 -7.51
C VAL A 239 -6.73 22.08 -6.02
N ILE A 240 -7.47 21.03 -5.64
CA ILE A 240 -7.79 20.70 -4.26
C ILE A 240 -6.83 19.59 -3.82
N LEU A 241 -6.07 19.82 -2.74
CA LEU A 241 -5.21 18.83 -2.11
C LEU A 241 -5.67 18.59 -0.68
N ALA A 242 -6.09 17.36 -0.37
CA ALA A 242 -6.42 16.96 0.98
C ALA A 242 -5.16 16.48 1.71
N ASP A 243 -4.88 17.11 2.85
CA ASP A 243 -3.95 16.62 3.85
C ASP A 243 -4.68 15.64 4.80
N HIS A 244 -4.00 15.18 5.85
CA HIS A 244 -4.57 14.27 6.85
C HIS A 244 -5.84 14.82 7.53
N ASP A 245 -5.89 16.12 7.84
CA ASP A 245 -6.97 16.76 8.60
C ASP A 245 -7.52 18.04 7.97
N SER A 246 -7.07 18.42 6.77
CA SER A 246 -7.42 19.69 6.14
C SER A 246 -7.46 19.59 4.62
N VAL A 247 -8.28 20.45 4.01
CA VAL A 247 -8.43 20.57 2.57
C VAL A 247 -7.82 21.89 2.12
N HIS A 248 -6.82 21.82 1.26
CA HIS A 248 -6.11 22.97 0.71
C HIS A 248 -6.58 23.24 -0.71
N ILE A 249 -6.84 24.50 -1.03
CA ILE A 249 -7.33 24.94 -2.34
C ILE A 249 -6.25 25.82 -2.96
N TYR A 250 -5.86 25.50 -4.18
CA TYR A 250 -4.80 26.18 -4.91
C TYR A 250 -5.31 26.73 -6.24
N LYS A 251 -5.10 28.03 -6.46
CA LYS A 251 -5.17 28.61 -7.80
C LYS A 251 -3.98 28.16 -8.63
N ARG A 252 -4.24 27.78 -9.87
CA ARG A 252 -3.23 27.21 -10.75
C ARG A 252 -2.81 28.21 -11.83
N ASP A 253 -1.50 28.34 -11.99
CA ASP A 253 -0.86 29.15 -13.04
C ASP A 253 0.27 28.31 -13.66
N GLY A 254 -0.03 27.63 -14.78
CA GLY A 254 0.84 26.61 -15.34
C GLY A 254 1.09 25.46 -14.35
N SER A 255 2.35 25.27 -13.95
CA SER A 255 2.72 24.28 -12.92
C SER A 255 2.72 24.84 -11.50
N ARG A 256 2.59 26.16 -11.32
CA ARG A 256 2.61 26.79 -10.00
C ARG A 256 1.25 26.69 -9.33
N LEU A 257 1.24 26.22 -8.08
CA LEU A 257 0.03 26.11 -7.25
C LEU A 257 0.05 27.17 -6.13
N SER A 258 -0.77 28.21 -6.26
CA SER A 258 -0.83 29.32 -5.29
C SER A 258 -1.94 29.06 -4.29
N GLN A 259 -1.63 28.90 -2.99
CA GLN A 259 -2.66 28.57 -2.01
C GLN A 259 -3.68 29.71 -1.91
N ALA A 260 -4.93 29.42 -2.21
CA ALA A 260 -6.05 30.35 -2.18
C ALA A 260 -6.91 30.18 -0.92
N GLY A 261 -6.89 29.00 -0.30
CA GLY A 261 -7.66 28.72 0.91
C GLY A 261 -7.26 27.43 1.60
N ARG A 262 -7.58 27.34 2.90
CA ARG A 262 -7.42 26.12 3.70
C ARG A 262 -8.65 25.92 4.59
N ILE A 263 -9.36 24.83 4.36
CA ILE A 263 -10.50 24.43 5.18
C ILE A 263 -10.07 23.34 6.15
N MET A 264 -10.12 23.66 7.45
CA MET A 264 -9.78 22.72 8.51
C MET A 264 -10.92 21.71 8.74
N GLY A 265 -10.59 20.44 8.72
CA GLY A 265 -11.41 19.38 9.30
C GLY A 265 -11.20 19.30 10.82
N THR A 266 -11.73 18.23 11.41
CA THR A 266 -11.47 17.92 12.82
C THR A 266 -10.15 17.17 12.94
N LYS A 267 -9.22 17.65 13.77
CA LYS A 267 -7.86 17.08 13.91
C LYS A 267 -7.81 15.58 14.25
N SER A 268 -8.82 15.07 14.96
CA SER A 268 -8.91 13.64 15.31
C SER A 268 -9.43 12.76 14.17
N PHE A 269 -9.90 13.36 13.07
CA PHE A 269 -10.44 12.63 11.92
C PHE A 269 -9.44 12.67 10.78
N ARG A 270 -9.30 11.53 10.12
CA ARG A 270 -8.42 11.35 8.97
C ARG A 270 -9.24 11.47 7.71
N ILE A 271 -8.77 12.25 6.75
CA ILE A 271 -9.37 12.33 5.42
C ILE A 271 -8.88 11.14 4.60
N HIS A 272 -9.82 10.45 3.94
CA HIS A 272 -9.56 9.24 3.15
C HIS A 272 -9.77 9.47 1.65
N ALA A 273 -10.72 10.33 1.28
CA ALA A 273 -11.02 10.67 -0.10
C ALA A 273 -11.69 12.05 -0.16
N VAL A 274 -11.43 12.78 -1.24
CA VAL A 274 -12.19 13.98 -1.62
C VAL A 274 -12.80 13.74 -3.00
N SER A 275 -14.02 14.24 -3.18
CA SER A 275 -14.73 14.18 -4.45
C SER A 275 -15.60 15.42 -4.61
N VAL A 276 -15.91 15.79 -5.85
CA VAL A 276 -16.61 17.05 -6.16
C VAL A 276 -17.83 16.81 -7.03
N ALA A 277 -18.91 17.53 -6.77
CA ALA A 277 -20.11 17.57 -7.58
C ALA A 277 -20.94 18.81 -7.23
N ASP A 278 -21.75 19.29 -8.16
CA ASP A 278 -22.82 20.24 -7.92
C ASP A 278 -24.15 19.47 -7.82
N PHE A 279 -24.53 19.03 -6.61
CA PHE A 279 -25.79 18.31 -6.41
C PHE A 279 -26.97 19.23 -6.13
N ASN A 280 -26.72 20.49 -5.74
CA ASN A 280 -27.80 21.44 -5.50
C ASN A 280 -28.19 22.24 -6.75
N GLY A 281 -27.39 22.14 -7.82
CA GLY A 281 -27.65 22.72 -9.14
C GLY A 281 -27.44 24.23 -9.21
N ASN A 282 -26.63 24.81 -8.33
CA ASN A 282 -26.37 26.25 -8.29
C ASN A 282 -25.20 26.71 -9.17
N GLY A 283 -24.54 25.78 -9.87
CA GLY A 283 -23.37 26.04 -10.70
C GLY A 283 -22.05 26.18 -9.93
N LYS A 284 -22.05 25.93 -8.62
CA LYS A 284 -20.85 25.92 -7.77
C LYS A 284 -20.64 24.52 -7.21
N PRO A 285 -19.58 23.81 -7.63
CA PRO A 285 -19.30 22.47 -7.12
C PRO A 285 -19.09 22.46 -5.60
N GLU A 286 -19.73 21.52 -4.93
CA GLU A 286 -19.45 21.20 -3.54
C GLU A 286 -18.31 20.19 -3.43
N ILE A 287 -17.56 20.29 -2.34
CA ILE A 287 -16.46 19.41 -1.99
C ILE A 287 -16.95 18.44 -0.92
N TYR A 288 -17.00 17.15 -1.27
CA TYR A 288 -17.40 16.04 -0.40
C TYR A 288 -16.15 15.36 0.17
N VAL A 289 -15.98 15.44 1.49
CA VAL A 289 -14.80 14.93 2.20
C VAL A 289 -15.19 13.69 3.01
N SER A 290 -14.67 12.55 2.57
CA SER A 290 -14.77 11.30 3.30
C SER A 290 -13.73 11.28 4.42
N ALA A 291 -14.19 11.31 5.66
CA ALA A 291 -13.30 11.33 6.81
C ALA A 291 -13.80 10.36 7.90
N ALA A 292 -12.90 9.90 8.76
CA ALA A 292 -13.26 9.07 9.90
C ALA A 292 -12.33 9.31 11.09
N ASP A 293 -12.85 9.11 12.30
CA ASP A 293 -11.98 8.77 13.42
C ASP A 293 -11.47 7.32 13.28
N HIS A 294 -10.83 6.78 14.32
CA HIS A 294 -10.33 5.41 14.30
C HIS A 294 -11.42 4.32 14.15
N GLN A 295 -12.69 4.61 14.41
CA GLN A 295 -13.79 3.63 14.36
C GLN A 295 -14.95 4.07 13.45
N ASN A 296 -15.28 5.36 13.40
CA ASN A 296 -16.52 5.85 12.82
C ASN A 296 -16.26 6.88 11.70
N PRO A 297 -17.00 6.82 10.59
CA PRO A 297 -17.00 7.88 9.60
C PRO A 297 -17.61 9.15 10.19
N ARG A 298 -16.99 10.28 9.85
CA ARG A 298 -17.31 11.64 10.29
C ARG A 298 -17.13 12.61 9.13
N SER A 299 -17.80 12.31 8.03
CA SER A 299 -17.64 13.04 6.77
C SER A 299 -18.28 14.42 6.83
N PHE A 300 -17.85 15.31 5.93
CA PHE A 300 -18.41 16.66 5.79
C PHE A 300 -18.39 17.08 4.33
N ALA A 301 -19.27 18.02 3.97
CA ALA A 301 -19.29 18.59 2.64
C ALA A 301 -19.52 20.10 2.70
N PHE A 302 -18.92 20.83 1.77
CA PHE A 302 -18.98 22.28 1.76
C PHE A 302 -18.79 22.86 0.35
N GLU A 303 -19.38 24.03 0.12
CA GLU A 303 -19.02 24.93 -0.97
C GLU A 303 -17.91 25.86 -0.50
N TRP A 304 -16.86 26.02 -1.30
CA TRP A 304 -15.84 27.01 -1.01
C TRP A 304 -16.34 28.42 -1.36
N LEU A 305 -16.09 29.39 -0.47
CA LEU A 305 -16.48 30.79 -0.71
C LEU A 305 -15.30 31.65 -1.16
N SER A 306 -14.22 31.64 -0.37
CA SER A 306 -12.94 32.33 -0.62
C SER A 306 -12.07 32.20 0.62
N GLY A 307 -10.74 32.17 0.45
CA GLY A 307 -9.83 32.04 1.58
C GLY A 307 -10.15 30.79 2.41
N ASP A 308 -10.20 30.96 3.72
CA ASP A 308 -10.49 29.87 4.66
C ASP A 308 -11.99 29.78 5.00
N LYS A 309 -12.87 30.32 4.13
CA LYS A 309 -14.32 30.35 4.35
C LYS A 309 -15.04 29.34 3.46
N ALA A 310 -16.00 28.65 4.07
CA ALA A 310 -16.82 27.64 3.44
C ALA A 310 -18.27 27.72 3.91
N ASN A 311 -19.20 27.41 3.01
CA ASN A 311 -20.61 27.16 3.33
C ASN A 311 -20.82 25.65 3.45
N TYR A 312 -21.10 25.15 4.65
CA TYR A 312 -21.22 23.70 4.87
C TYR A 312 -22.60 23.19 4.45
N ILE A 313 -22.60 22.14 3.62
CA ILE A 313 -23.80 21.39 3.25
C ILE A 313 -24.18 20.44 4.40
N PHE A 314 -23.19 19.73 4.93
CA PHE A 314 -23.33 18.93 6.15
C PHE A 314 -21.99 18.80 6.85
N LYS A 315 -22.04 18.50 8.15
CA LYS A 315 -20.86 18.22 8.97
C LYS A 315 -21.11 16.98 9.80
N ASP A 316 -20.02 16.24 10.02
CA ASP A 316 -19.98 15.21 11.05
C ASP A 316 -20.96 14.04 10.83
N VAL A 317 -21.18 13.68 9.56
CA VAL A 317 -22.18 12.65 9.23
C VAL A 317 -21.59 11.24 9.36
N PRO A 318 -22.37 10.26 9.85
CA PRO A 318 -21.92 8.89 10.10
C PRO A 318 -21.91 8.04 8.82
N TRP A 319 -21.30 8.58 7.76
CA TRP A 319 -21.19 7.96 6.44
C TRP A 319 -19.81 8.25 5.87
N TYR A 320 -19.11 7.24 5.37
CA TYR A 320 -18.13 7.46 4.31
C TYR A 320 -18.90 7.93 3.09
N VAL A 321 -18.35 8.89 2.35
CA VAL A 321 -19.02 9.48 1.19
C VAL A 321 -18.08 9.48 -0.02
N ARG A 322 -18.63 9.31 -1.21
CA ARG A 322 -17.90 9.41 -2.47
C ARG A 322 -18.83 9.79 -3.60
N VAL A 323 -18.49 10.82 -4.36
CA VAL A 323 -19.13 11.08 -5.65
C VAL A 323 -18.57 10.10 -6.67
N MET A 324 -19.45 9.40 -7.38
CA MET A 324 -19.03 8.50 -8.45
C MET A 324 -20.08 8.40 -9.57
N PRO A 325 -19.65 8.14 -10.81
CA PRO A 325 -20.57 7.83 -11.89
C PRO A 325 -21.15 6.43 -11.70
N ILE A 326 -22.42 6.26 -12.07
CA ILE A 326 -23.04 4.95 -12.26
C ILE A 326 -23.54 4.89 -13.70
N PRO A 327 -23.09 3.93 -14.53
CA PRO A 327 -23.56 3.79 -15.90
C PRO A 327 -25.09 3.74 -15.97
N GLY A 328 -25.67 4.60 -16.82
CA GLY A 328 -27.11 4.78 -16.96
C GLY A 328 -27.75 5.79 -16.00
N GLU A 329 -26.98 6.36 -15.08
CA GLU A 329 -27.41 7.39 -14.12
C GLU A 329 -26.53 8.65 -14.23
N ALA A 330 -26.96 9.75 -13.61
CA ALA A 330 -26.09 10.90 -13.38
C ALA A 330 -25.01 10.57 -12.32
N MET A 331 -24.13 11.52 -12.00
CA MET A 331 -23.26 11.40 -10.83
C MET A 331 -24.09 11.13 -9.57
N VAL A 332 -23.57 10.31 -8.67
CA VAL A 332 -24.30 9.89 -7.47
C VAL A 332 -23.42 10.10 -6.24
N LEU A 333 -24.01 10.62 -5.16
CA LEU A 333 -23.37 10.60 -3.85
C LEU A 333 -23.56 9.20 -3.26
N ALA A 334 -22.53 8.36 -3.32
CA ALA A 334 -22.55 7.05 -2.70
C ALA A 334 -22.06 7.12 -1.25
N GLY A 335 -22.61 6.25 -0.40
CA GLY A 335 -22.24 6.21 1.01
C GLY A 335 -22.27 4.83 1.64
N GLN A 336 -21.40 4.66 2.63
CA GLN A 336 -21.28 3.42 3.41
C GLN A 336 -21.03 3.77 4.89
N ARG A 337 -21.63 3.01 5.81
CA ARG A 337 -21.45 3.22 7.26
C ARG A 337 -20.30 2.37 7.81
N SER A 338 -19.88 2.65 9.04
CA SER A 338 -19.24 1.64 9.91
C SER A 338 -20.31 0.77 10.59
N ASP A 339 -19.88 -0.30 11.25
CA ASP A 339 -20.66 -1.12 12.16
C ASP A 339 -20.01 -1.12 13.55
N PHE A 340 -20.66 -1.70 14.57
CA PHE A 340 -20.14 -1.70 15.95
C PHE A 340 -18.80 -2.45 16.10
N ASP A 341 -18.57 -3.46 15.26
CA ASP A 341 -17.40 -4.34 15.23
C ASP A 341 -16.56 -4.19 13.95
N LYS A 342 -16.95 -3.33 13.01
CA LYS A 342 -16.31 -3.20 11.70
C LYS A 342 -16.15 -1.75 11.31
N ALA A 343 -14.95 -1.41 10.85
CA ALA A 343 -14.71 -0.09 10.27
C ALA A 343 -15.62 0.21 9.06
N VAL A 344 -16.09 -0.83 8.35
CA VAL A 344 -16.97 -0.70 7.19
C VAL A 344 -18.10 -1.74 7.29
N ALA A 345 -19.35 -1.26 7.31
CA ALA A 345 -20.55 -2.09 7.31
C ALA A 345 -20.90 -2.60 5.90
N PRO A 346 -21.57 -3.76 5.76
CA PRO A 346 -21.99 -4.26 4.46
C PRO A 346 -22.97 -3.34 3.74
N GLY A 347 -22.65 -3.02 2.49
CA GLY A 347 -23.54 -2.33 1.57
C GLY A 347 -23.27 -0.85 1.38
N ILE A 348 -23.53 -0.43 0.16
CA ILE A 348 -23.32 0.92 -0.33
C ILE A 348 -24.65 1.44 -0.82
N PHE A 349 -24.95 2.69 -0.49
CA PHE A 349 -26.25 3.30 -0.73
C PHE A 349 -26.07 4.61 -1.48
N ARG A 350 -27.05 4.94 -2.33
CA ARG A 350 -27.21 6.30 -2.83
C ARG A 350 -27.63 7.17 -1.65
N LEU A 351 -26.92 8.25 -1.40
CA LEU A 351 -27.23 9.20 -0.35
C LEU A 351 -28.09 10.32 -0.90
N GLU A 352 -29.10 10.68 -0.14
CA GLU A 352 -30.01 11.77 -0.45
C GLU A 352 -29.73 12.95 0.47
N LEU A 353 -29.62 14.14 -0.11
CA LEU A 353 -29.39 15.40 0.59
C LEU A 353 -30.70 16.18 0.67
N SER A 354 -31.14 16.51 1.88
CA SER A 354 -32.31 17.37 2.08
C SER A 354 -32.13 18.25 3.31
N GLY A 355 -32.07 19.57 3.12
CA GLY A 355 -31.92 20.54 4.21
C GLY A 355 -30.71 20.30 5.10
N GLY A 356 -29.57 19.89 4.52
CA GLY A 356 -28.33 19.54 5.24
C GLY A 356 -28.36 18.19 5.97
N THR A 357 -29.46 17.43 5.84
CA THR A 357 -29.55 16.06 6.36
C THR A 357 -29.15 15.06 5.28
N VAL A 358 -28.31 14.09 5.66
CA VAL A 358 -27.89 12.97 4.79
C VAL A 358 -28.72 11.73 5.14
N ARG A 359 -29.44 11.19 4.16
CA ARG A 359 -30.26 9.97 4.31
C ARG A 359 -29.81 8.88 3.35
N SER A 360 -30.06 7.64 3.74
CA SER A 360 -29.87 6.49 2.84
C SER A 360 -31.06 6.41 1.89
N GLY A 361 -30.76 6.40 0.60
CA GLY A 361 -31.67 6.02 -0.48
C GLY A 361 -31.48 4.55 -0.87
N SER A 362 -31.63 4.27 -2.17
CA SER A 362 -31.53 2.90 -2.72
C SER A 362 -30.12 2.32 -2.63
N ARG A 363 -30.03 1.00 -2.46
CA ARG A 363 -28.76 0.27 -2.44
C ARG A 363 -28.12 0.28 -3.84
N ILE A 364 -26.80 0.46 -3.89
CA ILE A 364 -25.99 0.24 -5.10
C ILE A 364 -25.66 -1.26 -5.17
N GLU A 365 -25.96 -1.88 -6.31
CA GLU A 365 -25.80 -3.32 -6.52
C GLU A 365 -24.33 -3.66 -6.79
N VAL A 366 -23.65 -4.10 -5.73
CA VAL A 366 -22.29 -4.64 -5.78
C VAL A 366 -22.15 -5.80 -4.78
N PRO A 367 -21.18 -6.70 -4.98
CA PRO A 367 -20.91 -7.78 -4.04
C PRO A 367 -20.65 -7.28 -2.62
N PRO A 368 -21.09 -8.00 -1.57
CA PRO A 368 -20.93 -7.57 -0.18
C PRO A 368 -19.49 -7.31 0.26
N GLN A 369 -18.52 -7.97 -0.38
CA GLN A 369 -17.09 -7.82 -0.11
C GLN A 369 -16.44 -6.56 -0.70
N VAL A 370 -17.16 -5.77 -1.49
CA VAL A 370 -16.65 -4.52 -2.08
C VAL A 370 -17.05 -3.36 -1.18
N ASN A 371 -16.08 -2.51 -0.82
CA ASN A 371 -16.36 -1.26 -0.11
C ASN A 371 -16.38 -0.03 -1.02
N LEU A 372 -16.86 1.11 -0.49
CA LEU A 372 -17.09 2.36 -1.20
C LEU A 372 -15.86 2.89 -1.97
N PHE A 373 -14.66 2.61 -1.48
CA PHE A 373 -13.42 3.15 -2.05
C PHE A 373 -12.77 2.24 -3.10
N GLU A 374 -13.17 0.97 -3.15
CA GLU A 374 -12.45 -0.06 -3.89
C GLU A 374 -12.84 -0.21 -5.35
N PHE A 375 -13.97 0.37 -5.78
CA PHE A 375 -14.55 0.04 -7.07
C PHE A 375 -14.95 1.23 -7.93
N THR A 376 -15.19 0.93 -9.19
CA THR A 376 -15.93 1.74 -10.16
C THR A 376 -16.78 0.81 -11.04
N LEU A 377 -17.69 1.41 -11.81
CA LEU A 377 -18.60 0.70 -12.70
C LEU A 377 -18.41 1.20 -14.12
N ALA A 378 -18.24 0.28 -15.07
CA ALA A 378 -18.15 0.61 -16.48
C ALA A 378 -18.50 -0.61 -17.34
N ASP A 379 -18.99 -0.36 -18.55
CA ASP A 379 -19.17 -1.37 -19.59
C ASP A 379 -17.83 -1.54 -20.32
N LEU A 380 -17.03 -2.54 -19.91
CA LEU A 380 -15.66 -2.74 -20.39
C LEU A 380 -15.57 -3.45 -21.74
N ASP A 381 -16.61 -4.19 -22.13
CA ASP A 381 -16.65 -4.94 -23.38
C ASP A 381 -17.71 -4.43 -24.38
N ASN A 382 -18.38 -3.32 -24.05
CA ASN A 382 -19.40 -2.65 -24.84
C ASN A 382 -20.59 -3.56 -25.16
N ASP A 383 -20.95 -4.46 -24.24
CA ASP A 383 -22.09 -5.37 -24.37
C ASP A 383 -23.41 -4.76 -23.86
N GLY A 384 -23.35 -3.55 -23.27
CA GLY A 384 -24.47 -2.82 -22.68
C GLY A 384 -24.72 -3.14 -21.21
N SER A 385 -23.99 -4.12 -20.64
CA SER A 385 -23.97 -4.44 -19.21
C SER A 385 -22.82 -3.70 -18.54
N ARG A 386 -22.95 -3.45 -17.24
CA ARG A 386 -21.85 -2.87 -16.45
C ARG A 386 -21.03 -3.96 -15.78
N GLU A 387 -19.72 -3.84 -15.84
CA GLU A 387 -18.78 -4.58 -15.02
C GLU A 387 -18.48 -3.80 -13.74
N ILE A 388 -18.10 -4.56 -12.72
CA ILE A 388 -17.57 -4.04 -11.48
C ILE A 388 -16.06 -4.22 -11.53
N ILE A 389 -15.35 -3.10 -11.62
CA ILE A 389 -13.89 -3.07 -11.54
C ILE A 389 -13.53 -2.70 -10.12
N ALA A 390 -12.85 -3.58 -9.40
CA ALA A 390 -12.53 -3.39 -7.99
C ALA A 390 -11.11 -3.80 -7.63
N ILE A 391 -10.52 -3.16 -6.62
CA ILE A 391 -9.24 -3.55 -6.02
C ILE A 391 -9.54 -4.28 -4.72
N ASP A 392 -8.93 -5.45 -4.49
CA ASP A 392 -9.02 -6.14 -3.20
C ASP A 392 -7.95 -5.68 -2.20
N GLN A 393 -8.07 -6.16 -0.95
CA GLN A 393 -7.14 -5.83 0.13
C GLN A 393 -5.71 -6.40 -0.08
N ASP A 394 -5.52 -7.25 -1.09
CA ASP A 394 -4.21 -7.75 -1.53
C ASP A 394 -3.63 -6.92 -2.70
N ASP A 395 -4.20 -5.73 -2.95
CA ASP A 395 -3.86 -4.83 -4.06
C ASP A 395 -4.10 -5.47 -5.44
N ARG A 396 -5.05 -6.41 -5.58
CA ARG A 396 -5.35 -7.06 -6.88
C ARG A 396 -6.56 -6.44 -7.54
N LEU A 397 -6.41 -6.12 -8.82
CA LEU A 397 -7.50 -5.65 -9.66
C LEU A 397 -8.38 -6.83 -10.06
N ARG A 398 -9.68 -6.68 -9.92
CA ARG A 398 -10.71 -7.67 -10.23
C ARG A 398 -11.72 -7.04 -11.18
N VAL A 399 -12.11 -7.80 -12.20
CA VAL A 399 -13.24 -7.48 -13.05
C VAL A 399 -14.32 -8.53 -12.79
N MET A 400 -15.53 -8.09 -12.47
CA MET A 400 -16.66 -8.96 -12.16
C MET A 400 -17.87 -8.53 -12.99
N ARG A 401 -18.75 -9.47 -13.32
CA ARG A 401 -20.07 -9.14 -13.90
C ARG A 401 -20.89 -8.32 -12.91
N SER A 402 -21.93 -7.64 -13.40
CA SER A 402 -22.95 -6.97 -12.57
C SER A 402 -23.48 -7.84 -11.40
N ALA A 403 -23.64 -9.16 -11.63
CA ALA A 403 -24.12 -10.09 -10.60
C ALA A 403 -23.04 -10.51 -9.56
N GLY A 404 -21.79 -10.08 -9.74
CA GLY A 404 -20.68 -10.34 -8.82
C GLY A 404 -19.80 -11.54 -9.16
N SER A 405 -20.09 -12.30 -10.21
CA SER A 405 -19.22 -13.39 -10.66
C SER A 405 -17.91 -12.84 -11.22
N LEU A 406 -16.78 -13.37 -10.76
CA LEU A 406 -15.44 -12.98 -11.21
C LEU A 406 -15.22 -13.34 -12.68
N LEU A 407 -14.80 -12.35 -13.48
CA LEU A 407 -14.34 -12.53 -14.86
C LEU A 407 -12.82 -12.67 -14.92
N TRP A 408 -12.12 -11.80 -14.19
CA TRP A 408 -10.65 -11.75 -14.22
C TRP A 408 -10.09 -11.17 -12.92
N LYS A 409 -8.88 -11.62 -12.55
CA LYS A 409 -8.09 -11.09 -11.43
C LYS A 409 -6.65 -10.90 -11.88
N SER A 410 -6.03 -9.77 -11.52
CA SER A 410 -4.67 -9.43 -11.94
C SER A 410 -3.60 -10.28 -11.26
N ASP A 411 -2.60 -10.70 -12.04
CA ASP A 411 -1.34 -11.29 -11.56
C ASP A 411 -0.34 -10.25 -11.05
N GLU A 412 -0.56 -8.99 -11.41
CA GLU A 412 0.14 -7.84 -10.87
C GLU A 412 -0.68 -7.18 -9.75
N TYR A 413 -0.02 -6.25 -9.07
CA TYR A 413 -0.62 -5.48 -7.98
C TYR A 413 -0.82 -4.03 -8.41
N TYR A 414 -1.99 -3.48 -8.13
CA TYR A 414 -2.42 -2.14 -8.52
C TYR A 414 -3.16 -1.45 -7.37
N GLY A 415 -3.22 -0.12 -7.41
CA GLY A 415 -4.07 0.63 -6.50
C GLY A 415 -3.58 0.72 -5.05
N GLY A 416 -2.47 0.08 -4.69
CA GLY A 416 -1.98 0.05 -3.31
C GLY A 416 -1.61 1.42 -2.77
N THR A 417 -2.03 1.71 -1.53
CA THR A 417 -1.82 2.97 -0.81
C THR A 417 -1.39 2.73 0.63
N THR A 418 -1.01 3.79 1.33
CA THR A 418 -0.79 3.77 2.78
C THR A 418 -2.04 4.17 3.58
N ARG A 419 -3.13 4.56 2.90
CA ARG A 419 -4.39 5.00 3.51
C ARG A 419 -5.18 3.82 4.02
N PHE A 420 -5.81 3.96 5.18
CA PHE A 420 -6.72 2.95 5.72
C PHE A 420 -7.79 3.57 6.60
N VAL A 421 -8.94 2.90 6.68
CA VAL A 421 -9.97 3.11 7.70
C VAL A 421 -9.83 2.04 8.79
N GLY A 422 -10.40 2.29 9.97
CA GLY A 422 -10.18 1.43 11.13
C GLY A 422 -8.75 1.52 11.68
N GLY A 423 -8.30 0.43 12.31
CA GLY A 423 -7.00 0.37 12.99
C GLY A 423 -7.07 0.73 14.48
N PRO A 424 -6.06 0.34 15.27
CA PRO A 424 -5.99 0.70 16.68
C PRO A 424 -5.85 2.23 16.85
N PRO A 425 -6.36 2.80 17.95
CA PRO A 425 -6.14 4.21 18.27
C PRO A 425 -4.63 4.49 18.43
N VAL A 426 -4.19 5.68 17.98
CA VAL A 426 -2.77 6.08 17.88
C VAL A 426 -2.01 6.02 19.23
N MET A 427 -2.72 6.05 20.35
CA MET A 427 -2.15 6.11 21.71
C MET A 427 -2.09 4.76 22.44
N ASP A 428 -2.63 3.68 21.88
CA ASP A 428 -2.73 2.40 22.60
C ASP A 428 -1.83 1.34 21.94
N THR A 429 -0.71 1.05 22.59
CA THR A 429 0.28 0.06 22.14
C THR A 429 0.02 -1.33 22.74
N HIS A 430 -1.07 -1.52 23.48
CA HIS A 430 -1.31 -2.71 24.29
C HIS A 430 -2.32 -3.73 23.74
N GLU A 431 -2.91 -3.51 22.56
CA GLU A 431 -3.79 -4.51 21.95
C GLU A 431 -3.25 -5.00 20.59
N LEU A 432 -2.31 -5.94 20.69
CA LEU A 432 -1.99 -6.92 19.63
C LEU A 432 -2.92 -8.14 19.71
N THR A 433 -4.05 -8.03 20.42
CA THR A 433 -5.10 -9.04 20.43
C THR A 433 -5.88 -8.90 19.13
N GLY A 434 -6.04 -10.00 18.39
CA GLY A 434 -6.72 -10.06 17.09
C GLY A 434 -8.23 -9.85 17.17
N ASP A 435 -8.67 -8.74 17.76
CA ASP A 435 -10.04 -8.27 17.68
C ASP A 435 -10.24 -7.65 16.28
N ASP A 436 -11.18 -8.23 15.51
CA ASP A 436 -11.53 -7.78 14.17
C ASP A 436 -11.89 -6.28 14.14
N LYS A 437 -12.34 -5.74 15.28
CA LYS A 437 -12.69 -4.34 15.49
C LYS A 437 -11.57 -3.35 15.16
N TYR A 438 -10.30 -3.73 15.32
CA TYR A 438 -9.14 -2.85 15.05
C TYR A 438 -8.41 -3.20 13.75
N THR A 439 -9.03 -3.97 12.86
CA THR A 439 -8.46 -4.30 11.56
C THR A 439 -8.34 -3.04 10.69
N ARG A 440 -7.17 -2.87 10.05
CA ARG A 440 -6.98 -1.83 9.03
C ARG A 440 -7.59 -2.31 7.72
N ILE A 441 -8.50 -1.52 7.17
CA ILE A 441 -9.02 -1.72 5.81
C ILE A 441 -8.36 -0.66 4.94
N TYR A 442 -7.46 -1.08 4.05
CA TYR A 442 -6.73 -0.18 3.18
C TYR A 442 -7.66 0.43 2.13
N VAL A 443 -7.51 1.74 1.92
CA VAL A 443 -8.29 2.53 0.97
C VAL A 443 -7.44 2.67 -0.29
N PRO A 444 -7.71 1.91 -1.37
CA PRO A 444 -6.86 1.96 -2.55
C PRO A 444 -6.93 3.32 -3.25
N SER A 445 -6.07 3.51 -4.25
CA SER A 445 -6.20 4.62 -5.19
C SER A 445 -7.44 4.46 -6.06
N ARG A 446 -7.95 5.58 -6.57
CA ARG A 446 -9.14 5.59 -7.44
C ARG A 446 -8.92 4.81 -8.73
N ILE A 447 -9.96 4.18 -9.24
CA ILE A 447 -9.94 3.56 -10.56
C ILE A 447 -10.59 4.55 -11.53
N ILE A 448 -9.85 5.04 -12.51
CA ILE A 448 -10.37 5.93 -13.55
C ILE A 448 -10.72 5.06 -14.75
N VAL A 449 -11.92 5.23 -15.29
CA VAL A 449 -12.34 4.55 -16.52
C VAL A 449 -12.61 5.57 -17.60
N GLN A 450 -11.86 5.47 -18.69
CA GLN A 450 -11.94 6.37 -19.82
C GLN A 450 -11.28 5.75 -21.04
N ASP A 451 -11.89 5.91 -22.21
CA ASP A 451 -11.23 5.64 -23.50
C ASP A 451 -10.08 6.64 -23.73
N VAL A 452 -8.83 6.15 -23.71
CA VAL A 452 -7.61 6.96 -23.88
C VAL A 452 -6.88 6.69 -25.19
N ASN A 453 -7.38 5.79 -26.03
CA ASN A 453 -6.84 5.53 -27.37
C ASN A 453 -7.87 5.87 -28.49
N ASN A 454 -9.05 6.35 -28.10
CA ASN A 454 -10.21 6.68 -28.91
C ASN A 454 -10.81 5.50 -29.69
N ASP A 455 -10.54 4.25 -29.32
CA ASP A 455 -11.05 3.06 -30.03
C ASP A 455 -12.54 2.75 -29.76
N GLY A 456 -13.16 3.45 -28.82
CA GLY A 456 -14.55 3.28 -28.41
C GLY A 456 -14.75 2.25 -27.29
N ILE A 457 -13.68 1.62 -26.80
CA ILE A 457 -13.65 0.74 -25.64
C ILE A 457 -13.04 1.54 -24.47
N PRO A 458 -13.66 1.55 -23.28
CA PRO A 458 -13.09 2.28 -22.16
C PRO A 458 -11.87 1.57 -21.58
N ASP A 459 -10.85 2.36 -21.24
CA ASP A 459 -9.63 1.87 -20.60
C ASP A 459 -9.63 2.16 -19.10
N VAL A 460 -8.87 1.36 -18.35
CA VAL A 460 -8.68 1.49 -16.91
C VAL A 460 -7.34 2.18 -16.64
N ILE A 461 -7.39 3.37 -16.06
CA ILE A 461 -6.21 4.13 -15.62
C ILE A 461 -6.04 3.93 -14.12
N ILE A 462 -4.88 3.39 -13.75
CA ILE A 462 -4.60 2.96 -12.39
C ILE A 462 -3.13 3.15 -12.02
N ASN A 463 -2.84 3.48 -10.76
CA ASN A 463 -1.46 3.47 -10.28
C ASN A 463 -0.98 2.06 -9.95
N LYS A 464 0.33 1.88 -10.09
CA LYS A 464 1.09 0.75 -9.59
C LYS A 464 2.17 1.29 -8.67
N ASN A 465 1.85 1.43 -7.39
CA ASN A 465 2.85 1.73 -6.38
C ASN A 465 3.75 0.50 -6.17
N LEU A 466 5.04 0.70 -6.35
CA LEU A 466 6.06 -0.35 -6.31
C LEU A 466 6.63 -0.41 -4.89
N SER A 467 6.60 -1.59 -4.30
CA SER A 467 7.21 -1.84 -3.00
C SER A 467 7.61 -3.30 -2.88
N SER A 468 8.82 -3.54 -2.39
CA SER A 468 9.34 -4.87 -2.10
C SER A 468 8.85 -5.41 -0.75
N SER A 469 8.29 -4.58 0.14
CA SER A 469 7.96 -4.94 1.53
C SER A 469 6.50 -4.70 1.94
N SER A 470 5.76 -3.78 1.32
CA SER A 470 4.34 -3.47 1.66
C SER A 470 3.38 -4.65 1.55
N ARG A 471 3.75 -5.67 0.79
CA ARG A 471 2.89 -6.84 0.53
C ARG A 471 3.25 -8.03 1.42
N LEU A 472 4.30 -7.88 2.23
CA LEU A 472 4.74 -8.87 3.22
C LEU A 472 4.14 -8.59 4.60
N PHE A 473 3.88 -7.31 4.93
CA PHE A 473 3.33 -6.91 6.22
C PHE A 473 1.93 -6.31 6.06
N LYS A 474 0.91 -6.99 6.61
CA LYS A 474 -0.48 -6.53 6.52
C LYS A 474 -0.69 -5.11 7.02
N ASN A 475 0.06 -4.66 8.05
CA ASN A 475 -0.15 -3.37 8.70
C ASN A 475 0.92 -2.30 8.37
N ILE A 476 1.95 -2.61 7.59
CA ILE A 476 3.03 -1.65 7.29
C ILE A 476 3.18 -1.54 5.77
N LYS A 477 2.68 -0.43 5.22
CA LYS A 477 2.77 -0.10 3.80
C LYS A 477 3.75 1.07 3.62
N SER A 478 4.72 0.92 2.73
CA SER A 478 5.65 1.96 2.27
C SER A 478 5.95 1.76 0.79
N TYR A 479 5.80 2.82 0.00
CA TYR A 479 5.98 2.78 -1.45
C TYR A 479 6.99 3.83 -1.88
N PRO A 480 8.26 3.46 -2.12
CA PRO A 480 9.31 4.41 -2.52
C PRO A 480 9.13 4.94 -3.94
N SER A 481 8.30 4.30 -4.76
CA SER A 481 8.10 4.68 -6.17
C SER A 481 6.75 4.17 -6.68
N GLY A 482 6.30 4.69 -7.81
CA GLY A 482 5.13 4.18 -8.51
C GLY A 482 5.15 4.47 -10.00
N GLU A 483 4.16 3.94 -10.69
CA GLU A 483 3.87 4.17 -12.11
C GLU A 483 2.37 4.42 -12.28
N ILE A 484 1.96 5.17 -13.31
CA ILE A 484 0.57 5.19 -13.79
C ILE A 484 0.47 4.31 -15.02
N HIS A 485 -0.54 3.45 -15.05
CA HIS A 485 -0.80 2.48 -16.11
C HIS A 485 -2.17 2.79 -16.73
N ALA A 486 -2.28 2.64 -18.05
CA ALA A 486 -3.56 2.43 -18.71
C ALA A 486 -3.65 0.99 -19.19
N LEU A 487 -4.78 0.36 -18.89
CA LEU A 487 -5.06 -1.04 -19.21
C LEU A 487 -6.33 -1.10 -20.04
N THR A 488 -6.33 -1.90 -21.10
CA THR A 488 -7.52 -2.14 -21.94
C THR A 488 -8.03 -3.56 -21.76
N TRP A 489 -9.34 -3.77 -21.93
CA TRP A 489 -9.93 -5.09 -21.87
C TRP A 489 -9.83 -5.79 -23.23
N ASN A 490 -9.20 -6.97 -23.26
CA ASN A 490 -8.99 -7.72 -24.51
C ASN A 490 -9.98 -8.89 -24.71
N GLY A 491 -11.05 -8.96 -23.90
CA GLY A 491 -12.03 -10.05 -23.88
C GLY A 491 -11.72 -11.17 -22.88
N VAL A 492 -10.50 -11.26 -22.36
CA VAL A 492 -10.09 -12.26 -21.36
C VAL A 492 -9.56 -11.60 -20.08
N GLY A 493 -8.89 -10.47 -20.19
CA GLY A 493 -8.31 -9.74 -19.07
C GLY A 493 -7.92 -8.32 -19.43
N LEU A 494 -7.53 -7.55 -18.42
CA LEU A 494 -6.94 -6.23 -18.62
C LEU A 494 -5.46 -6.37 -19.02
N THR A 495 -5.06 -5.71 -20.11
CA THR A 495 -3.69 -5.70 -20.63
C THR A 495 -3.16 -4.28 -20.76
N GLU A 496 -1.85 -4.08 -20.52
CA GLU A 496 -1.21 -2.76 -20.59
C GLU A 496 -1.29 -2.16 -22.00
N LEU A 497 -1.85 -0.95 -22.11
CA LEU A 497 -1.75 -0.09 -23.29
C LEU A 497 -0.46 0.73 -23.24
N TRP A 498 -0.26 1.40 -22.11
CA TRP A 498 0.89 2.23 -21.83
C TRP A 498 1.08 2.38 -20.33
N ARG A 499 2.26 2.85 -19.96
CA ARG A 499 2.59 3.27 -18.60
C ARG A 499 3.52 4.47 -18.60
N THR A 500 3.52 5.22 -17.51
CA THR A 500 4.56 6.23 -17.27
C THR A 500 5.90 5.55 -17.03
N ARG A 501 6.99 6.32 -17.14
CA ARG A 501 8.25 5.91 -16.50
C ARG A 501 8.04 5.76 -15.00
N LYS A 502 8.92 5.01 -14.35
CA LYS A 502 8.99 4.95 -12.88
C LYS A 502 9.11 6.37 -12.32
N ILE A 503 8.25 6.67 -11.37
CA ILE A 503 8.24 7.92 -10.62
C ILE A 503 8.79 7.63 -9.23
N ASP A 504 9.85 8.34 -8.85
CA ASP A 504 10.37 8.26 -7.49
C ASP A 504 9.45 9.04 -6.54
N GLY A 505 8.98 8.38 -5.48
CA GLY A 505 7.96 8.87 -4.57
C GLY A 505 6.69 8.01 -4.56
N TYR A 506 5.93 8.13 -3.47
CA TYR A 506 4.65 7.45 -3.30
C TYR A 506 3.56 8.19 -4.08
N ILE A 507 2.91 7.51 -5.04
CA ILE A 507 1.73 8.06 -5.73
C ILE A 507 0.54 7.99 -4.77
N ALA A 508 0.13 9.15 -4.25
CA ALA A 508 -1.00 9.25 -3.33
C ALA A 508 -2.32 9.28 -4.10
N ASP A 509 -2.46 10.12 -5.11
CA ASP A 509 -3.69 10.23 -5.91
C ASP A 509 -3.36 10.76 -7.32
N TYR A 510 -4.30 10.61 -8.26
CA TYR A 510 -4.13 11.08 -9.63
C TYR A 510 -5.47 11.39 -10.28
N LEU A 511 -5.45 12.23 -11.31
CA LEU A 511 -6.61 12.63 -12.09
C LEU A 511 -6.27 12.59 -13.57
N LEU A 512 -7.22 12.13 -14.38
CA LEU A 512 -7.16 12.25 -15.83
C LEU A 512 -8.24 13.25 -16.26
N ARG A 513 -7.83 14.29 -16.99
CA ARG A 513 -8.69 15.42 -17.34
C ARG A 513 -8.66 15.63 -18.85
N PRO A 514 -9.64 15.09 -19.58
CA PRO A 514 -9.71 15.24 -21.03
C PRO A 514 -9.96 16.69 -21.41
N ASN A 515 -9.39 17.12 -22.54
CA ASN A 515 -9.82 18.36 -23.15
C ASN A 515 -11.25 18.22 -23.70
N ALA A 516 -11.89 19.35 -24.05
CA ALA A 516 -13.26 19.36 -24.55
C ALA A 516 -13.46 18.50 -25.81
N GLU A 517 -12.42 18.37 -26.63
CA GLU A 517 -12.44 17.60 -27.89
C GLU A 517 -12.14 16.10 -27.70
N LYS A 518 -11.73 15.66 -26.49
CA LYS A 518 -11.24 14.30 -26.18
C LYS A 518 -10.07 13.82 -27.05
N THR A 519 -9.36 14.77 -27.66
CA THR A 519 -8.14 14.52 -28.47
C THR A 519 -6.88 14.54 -27.63
N GLY A 520 -6.96 15.10 -26.42
CA GLY A 520 -5.88 15.12 -25.45
C GLY A 520 -6.41 15.07 -24.02
N ALA A 521 -5.52 14.80 -23.08
CA ALA A 521 -5.85 14.84 -21.67
C ALA A 521 -4.67 15.33 -20.84
N GLU A 522 -4.98 15.95 -19.72
CA GLU A 522 -4.01 16.25 -18.68
C GLU A 522 -4.07 15.16 -17.61
N LEU A 523 -2.94 14.51 -17.35
CA LEU A 523 -2.77 13.59 -16.23
C LEU A 523 -2.05 14.32 -15.09
N LEU A 524 -2.75 14.52 -13.98
CA LEU A 524 -2.20 15.07 -12.74
C LEU A 524 -1.85 13.92 -11.81
N VAL A 525 -0.62 13.88 -11.29
CA VAL A 525 -0.15 12.83 -10.36
C VAL A 525 0.37 13.47 -9.09
N GLY A 526 -0.35 13.27 -7.99
CA GLY A 526 0.02 13.73 -6.66
C GLY A 526 0.97 12.75 -5.98
N LEU A 527 2.15 13.23 -5.60
CA LEU A 527 3.23 12.44 -5.03
C LEU A 527 3.58 12.89 -3.62
N ILE A 528 4.03 11.94 -2.79
CA ILE A 528 4.81 12.21 -1.58
C ILE A 528 6.26 11.80 -1.87
N LEU A 529 7.20 12.75 -1.76
CA LEU A 529 8.60 12.59 -2.19
C LEU A 529 9.48 11.78 -1.24
N SER A 530 9.05 11.60 0.00
CA SER A 530 9.78 10.84 1.01
C SER A 530 8.82 9.87 1.71
N SER A 531 9.02 8.57 1.47
CA SER A 531 8.09 7.52 1.92
C SER A 531 8.84 6.37 2.57
N SER A 532 9.88 6.66 3.35
CA SER A 532 10.47 5.64 4.21
C SER A 532 9.43 5.20 5.26
N ALA A 533 9.38 3.91 5.60
CA ALA A 533 8.40 3.38 6.56
C ALA A 533 8.50 4.02 7.97
N LEU A 534 9.60 4.70 8.28
CA LEU A 534 9.85 5.40 9.54
C LEU A 534 9.45 6.89 9.50
N GLU A 535 9.23 7.46 8.31
CA GLU A 535 8.88 8.87 8.11
C GLU A 535 7.36 9.16 8.19
N VAL A 536 6.55 8.15 8.53
CA VAL A 536 5.10 8.28 8.76
C VAL A 536 4.79 9.32 9.87
N PHE A 537 5.77 9.68 10.71
CA PHE A 537 5.68 10.70 11.76
C PHE A 537 6.43 12.02 11.45
N SER A 538 6.95 12.21 10.23
CA SER A 538 7.70 13.41 9.82
C SER A 538 6.88 14.31 8.88
N ASP A 539 7.27 15.59 8.76
CA ASP A 539 6.70 16.54 7.79
C ASP A 539 6.84 15.98 6.37
N GLN A 540 5.77 15.38 5.84
CA GLN A 540 5.74 14.88 4.48
C GLN A 540 5.76 16.02 3.47
N THR A 541 6.45 15.78 2.35
CA THR A 541 6.52 16.74 1.25
C THR A 541 5.78 16.19 0.04
N ALA A 542 4.74 16.89 -0.38
CA ALA A 542 3.97 16.60 -1.57
C ALA A 542 4.38 17.46 -2.77
N THR A 543 4.13 16.95 -3.97
CA THR A 543 4.24 17.67 -5.23
C THR A 543 3.24 17.10 -6.24
N VAL A 544 2.91 17.85 -7.28
CA VAL A 544 2.05 17.38 -8.37
C VAL A 544 2.84 17.37 -9.67
N LEU A 545 2.89 16.22 -10.34
CA LEU A 545 3.37 16.11 -11.72
C LEU A 545 2.21 16.29 -12.68
N MET A 546 2.46 16.96 -13.80
CA MET A 546 1.44 17.30 -14.80
C MET A 546 1.95 16.86 -16.16
N TYR A 547 1.28 15.86 -16.74
CA TYR A 547 1.58 15.31 -18.05
C TYR A 547 0.51 15.76 -19.05
N GLN A 548 0.95 16.13 -20.25
CA GLN A 548 0.06 16.39 -21.38
C GLN A 548 0.06 15.17 -22.30
N LEU A 549 -1.10 14.54 -22.42
CA LEU A 549 -1.31 13.32 -23.18
C LEU A 549 -1.98 13.66 -24.52
N ASP A 550 -1.37 13.21 -25.61
CA ASP A 550 -1.98 13.20 -26.93
C ASP A 550 -2.70 11.86 -27.15
N LEU A 551 -4.04 11.93 -27.20
CA LEU A 551 -4.93 10.77 -27.34
C LEU A 551 -5.43 10.61 -28.79
N THR A 552 -4.85 11.33 -29.75
CA THR A 552 -5.26 11.21 -31.16
C THR A 552 -5.04 9.79 -31.68
N LYS A 553 -6.04 9.30 -32.45
CA LYS A 553 -5.96 7.97 -33.08
C LYS A 553 -4.67 7.85 -33.89
N LYS A 554 -3.90 6.81 -33.61
CA LYS A 554 -2.73 6.49 -34.43
C LYS A 554 -3.20 6.05 -35.81
N THR A 555 -2.94 6.86 -36.83
CA THR A 555 -3.10 6.42 -38.22
C THR A 555 -2.07 5.32 -38.46
N GLU A 556 -2.53 4.08 -38.64
CA GLU A 556 -1.64 2.99 -39.05
C GLU A 556 -1.07 3.35 -40.43
N GLN A 557 0.26 3.52 -40.51
CA GLN A 557 1.00 3.49 -41.77
C GLN A 557 1.40 2.06 -42.10
#